data_AF-A0A9E2UIK9-F1
#
_entry.id   AF-A0A9E2UIK9-F1
#
_cell.length_a   1.000
_cell.length_b   1.000
_cell.length_c   1.000
_cell.angle_alpha   90.00
_cell.angle_beta   90.00
_cell.angle_gamma   90.00
#
_symmetry.space_group_name_H-M   'P 1'
#
loop_
_entity.id
_entity.type
_entity.pdbx_description
1 polymer ?
#
loop_
_entity_poly.entity_id
_entity_poly.type
_entity_poly.pdbx_seq_one_letter_code
_entity_poly.pdbx_strand_id
1 'polypeptide(L)'
;MAKKRRQRQKLTEEEFASWIPIRKAIGQLVEIGGLEPAKQEIWSRLRAGILRSGAENWTINPNDPPGGVIEVEQDRWGSLQVVTDSWWQTGRVTLWRDEGNRTGHGYRRPTSAVEYFGMRVDPEGLMKFTGRPVPTTLKHAASDLASEEGKPRIRDDWLADWAALFNKLYPDKDADFAWRSAKGMFPDKSVSRDRVRPLVPRSRGRPSQKK
;
A
#
# COMPACT_ATOMS: atom_id res chain seq x y z
N MET A 1 -10.92 -1.32 -39.53
CA MET A 1 -11.66 -1.14 -38.27
C MET A 1 -10.83 -0.27 -37.32
N ALA A 2 -11.24 0.97 -37.06
CA ALA A 2 -10.53 1.87 -36.17
C ALA A 2 -10.68 1.39 -34.72
N LYS A 3 -9.56 1.06 -34.06
CA LYS A 3 -9.52 0.85 -32.60
C LYS A 3 -9.99 2.14 -31.95
N LYS A 4 -11.24 2.17 -31.48
CA LYS A 4 -11.74 3.17 -30.52
C LYS A 4 -10.67 3.24 -29.42
N ARG A 5 -9.89 4.33 -29.37
CA ARG A 5 -9.07 4.65 -28.21
C ARG A 5 -10.06 4.64 -27.06
N ARG A 6 -10.07 3.59 -26.23
CA ARG A 6 -10.80 3.58 -24.97
C ARG A 6 -10.35 4.87 -24.28
N GLN A 7 -11.27 5.82 -24.13
CA GLN A 7 -11.01 7.00 -23.31
C GLN A 7 -10.56 6.42 -21.97
N ARG A 8 -9.30 6.71 -21.59
CA ARG A 8 -8.79 6.35 -20.27
C ARG A 8 -9.77 6.97 -19.29
N GLN A 9 -10.57 6.16 -18.60
CA GLN A 9 -11.39 6.64 -17.51
C GLN A 9 -10.42 7.29 -16.53
N LYS A 10 -10.57 8.60 -16.36
CA LYS A 10 -9.74 9.38 -15.44
C LYS A 10 -10.45 9.34 -14.09
N LEU A 11 -10.01 8.43 -13.24
CA LEU A 11 -10.32 8.48 -11.81
C LEU A 11 -9.82 9.81 -11.25
N THR A 12 -10.72 10.60 -10.67
CA THR A 12 -10.35 11.88 -10.05
C THR A 12 -9.81 11.64 -8.63
N GLU A 13 -9.06 12.61 -8.10
CA GLU A 13 -8.55 12.54 -6.73
C GLU A 13 -9.70 12.48 -5.71
N GLU A 14 -10.78 13.22 -5.97
CA GLU A 14 -12.00 13.23 -5.13
C GLU A 14 -12.71 11.87 -5.14
N GLU A 15 -12.88 11.27 -6.33
CA GLU A 15 -13.46 9.94 -6.46
C GLU A 15 -12.58 8.92 -5.73
N PHE A 16 -11.26 8.95 -5.95
CA PHE A 16 -10.31 8.06 -5.29
C PHE A 16 -10.26 8.23 -3.76
N ALA A 17 -10.39 9.44 -3.25
CA ALA A 17 -10.43 9.69 -1.81
C ALA A 17 -11.60 8.97 -1.14
N SER A 18 -12.72 8.80 -1.85
CA SER A 18 -13.88 8.02 -1.40
C SER A 18 -13.72 6.50 -1.51
N TRP A 19 -12.64 6.02 -2.14
CA TRP A 19 -12.41 4.58 -2.30
C TRP A 19 -11.81 3.95 -1.05
N ILE A 20 -12.02 2.64 -0.90
CA ILE A 20 -11.66 1.89 0.31
C ILE A 20 -10.25 1.34 0.15
N PRO A 21 -9.32 1.58 1.10
CA PRO A 21 -8.02 0.93 1.12
C PRO A 21 -8.15 -0.60 1.14
N ILE A 22 -7.31 -1.29 0.37
CA ILE A 22 -7.40 -2.76 0.18
C ILE A 22 -7.43 -3.53 1.51
N ARG A 23 -6.64 -3.11 2.50
CA ARG A 23 -6.58 -3.73 3.83
C ARG A 23 -7.94 -3.66 4.55
N LYS A 24 -8.66 -2.55 4.43
CA LYS A 24 -10.00 -2.39 5.01
C LYS A 24 -11.02 -3.23 4.25
N ALA A 25 -10.94 -3.28 2.92
CA ALA A 25 -11.81 -4.10 2.10
C ALA A 25 -11.68 -5.60 2.45
N ILE A 26 -10.46 -6.10 2.66
CA ILE A 26 -10.24 -7.48 3.12
C ILE A 26 -10.87 -7.70 4.49
N GLY A 27 -10.64 -6.79 5.45
CA GLY A 27 -11.17 -6.90 6.80
C GLY A 27 -12.70 -7.10 6.83
N GLN A 28 -13.43 -6.44 5.94
CA GLN A 28 -14.89 -6.59 5.82
C GLN A 28 -15.32 -7.98 5.33
N LEU A 29 -14.46 -8.69 4.60
CA LEU A 29 -14.75 -10.02 4.05
C LEU A 29 -14.25 -11.16 4.92
N VAL A 30 -13.22 -10.92 5.75
CA VAL A 30 -12.69 -11.94 6.67
C VAL A 30 -13.79 -12.46 7.59
N GLU A 31 -14.72 -11.59 8.00
CA GLU A 31 -15.87 -11.94 8.84
C GLU A 31 -16.82 -12.96 8.19
N ILE A 32 -16.78 -13.12 6.86
CA ILE A 32 -17.72 -13.95 6.10
C ILE A 32 -17.13 -15.34 5.79
N GLY A 33 -15.80 -15.48 5.73
CA GLY A 33 -15.19 -16.75 5.30
C GLY A 33 -13.69 -16.91 5.59
N GLY A 34 -13.09 -16.05 6.40
CA GLY A 34 -11.65 -16.08 6.69
C GLY A 34 -10.79 -15.31 5.69
N LEU A 35 -9.49 -15.21 5.99
CA LEU A 35 -8.56 -14.30 5.30
C LEU A 35 -8.27 -14.70 3.84
N GLU A 36 -7.93 -15.97 3.61
CA GLU A 36 -7.55 -16.44 2.27
C GLU A 36 -8.73 -16.42 1.28
N PRO A 37 -9.93 -16.87 1.65
CA PRO A 37 -11.10 -16.72 0.78
C PRO A 37 -11.43 -15.26 0.47
N ALA A 38 -11.30 -14.35 1.45
CA ALA A 38 -11.49 -12.91 1.23
C ALA A 38 -10.52 -12.34 0.19
N LYS A 39 -9.23 -12.67 0.28
CA LYS A 39 -8.20 -12.26 -0.69
C LYS A 39 -8.54 -12.78 -2.10
N GLN A 40 -8.84 -14.08 -2.19
CA GLN A 40 -9.14 -14.74 -3.47
C GLN A 40 -10.36 -14.12 -4.15
N GLU A 41 -11.39 -13.80 -3.38
CA GLU A 41 -12.62 -13.21 -3.90
C GLU A 41 -12.39 -11.80 -4.44
N ILE A 42 -11.71 -10.92 -3.68
CA ILE A 42 -11.35 -9.58 -4.17
C ILE A 42 -10.55 -9.70 -5.48
N TRP A 43 -9.54 -10.57 -5.51
CA TRP A 43 -8.69 -10.73 -6.70
C TRP A 43 -9.48 -11.22 -7.91
N SER A 44 -10.36 -12.21 -7.73
CA SER A 44 -11.24 -12.74 -8.77
C SER A 44 -12.14 -11.64 -9.37
N ARG A 45 -12.72 -10.79 -8.52
CA ARG A 45 -13.61 -9.69 -8.95
C ARG A 45 -12.87 -8.57 -9.66
N LEU A 46 -11.64 -8.26 -9.25
CA LEU A 46 -10.77 -7.31 -9.96
C LEU A 46 -10.46 -7.82 -11.38
N ARG A 47 -10.11 -9.11 -11.52
CA ARG A 47 -9.86 -9.74 -12.83
C ARG A 47 -11.12 -9.77 -13.71
N ALA A 48 -12.27 -10.01 -13.11
CA ALA A 48 -13.55 -10.02 -13.81
C ALA A 48 -14.05 -8.62 -14.21
N GLY A 49 -13.42 -7.54 -13.71
CA GLY A 49 -13.85 -6.16 -13.96
C GLY A 49 -15.14 -5.78 -13.22
N ILE A 50 -15.52 -6.59 -12.22
CA ILE A 50 -16.69 -6.32 -11.37
C ILE A 50 -16.32 -5.31 -10.29
N LEU A 51 -15.09 -5.42 -9.76
CA LEU A 51 -14.52 -4.50 -8.80
C LEU A 51 -13.53 -3.59 -9.52
N ARG A 52 -13.67 -2.27 -9.35
CA ARG A 52 -12.70 -1.28 -9.84
C ARG A 52 -11.62 -1.05 -8.79
N SER A 53 -10.44 -0.66 -9.25
CA SER A 53 -9.29 -0.39 -8.39
C SER A 53 -8.45 0.75 -8.91
N GLY A 54 -7.91 1.54 -7.99
CA GLY A 54 -7.16 2.74 -8.28
C GLY A 54 -5.94 2.82 -7.40
N ALA A 55 -4.96 3.60 -7.83
CA ALA A 55 -3.74 3.86 -7.10
C ALA A 55 -3.60 5.37 -6.87
N GLU A 56 -3.01 5.73 -5.73
CA GLU A 56 -2.69 7.12 -5.41
C GLU A 56 -1.49 7.59 -6.23
N ASN A 57 -0.49 6.71 -6.37
CA ASN A 57 0.71 6.96 -7.14
C ASN A 57 1.12 5.72 -7.93
N TRP A 58 1.91 5.92 -8.98
CA TRP A 58 2.51 4.82 -9.74
C TRP A 58 3.86 5.19 -10.35
N THR A 59 4.70 4.19 -10.62
CA THR A 59 5.96 4.39 -11.35
C THR A 59 6.28 3.19 -12.26
N ILE A 60 6.97 3.45 -13.38
CA ILE A 60 7.54 2.42 -14.25
C ILE A 60 9.01 2.17 -13.89
N ASN A 61 9.77 3.25 -13.64
CA ASN A 61 11.16 3.18 -13.20
C ASN A 61 11.31 3.84 -11.83
N PRO A 62 12.08 3.27 -10.89
CA PRO A 62 12.26 3.85 -9.55
C PRO A 62 12.82 5.29 -9.54
N ASN A 63 13.48 5.70 -10.63
CA ASN A 63 14.09 7.03 -10.77
C ASN A 63 13.14 8.06 -11.41
N ASP A 64 12.02 7.63 -11.97
CA ASP A 64 11.04 8.53 -12.56
C ASP A 64 10.17 9.15 -11.45
N PRO A 65 9.74 10.42 -11.61
CA PRO A 65 8.77 11.00 -10.69
C PRO A 65 7.49 10.17 -10.70
N PRO A 66 6.89 9.89 -9.52
CA PRO A 66 5.65 9.14 -9.46
C PRO A 66 4.55 9.88 -10.23
N GLY A 67 3.77 9.14 -11.00
CA GLY A 67 2.51 9.64 -11.53
C GLY A 67 1.49 9.77 -10.40
N GLY A 68 0.48 10.63 -10.58
CA GLY A 68 -0.60 10.83 -9.61
C GLY A 68 -1.70 9.76 -9.70
N VAL A 69 -2.88 10.10 -9.19
CA VAL A 69 -4.03 9.19 -9.09
C VAL A 69 -4.39 8.59 -10.44
N ILE A 70 -4.57 7.27 -10.46
CA ILE A 70 -4.89 6.51 -11.66
C ILE A 70 -5.84 5.35 -11.38
N GLU A 71 -6.77 5.09 -12.29
CA GLU A 71 -7.50 3.82 -12.31
C GLU A 71 -6.64 2.71 -12.92
N VAL A 72 -6.54 1.59 -12.22
CA VAL A 72 -5.84 0.41 -12.73
C VAL A 72 -6.77 -0.34 -13.66
N GLU A 73 -6.40 -0.40 -14.94
CA GLU A 73 -7.17 -1.08 -15.99
C GLU A 73 -7.36 -2.57 -15.66
N GLN A 74 -8.57 -3.10 -15.90
CA GLN A 74 -8.93 -4.50 -15.60
C GLN A 74 -7.94 -5.52 -16.15
N ASP A 75 -7.48 -5.32 -17.39
CA ASP A 75 -6.56 -6.23 -18.08
C ASP A 75 -5.21 -6.37 -17.37
N ARG A 76 -4.80 -5.37 -16.58
CA ARG A 76 -3.59 -5.42 -15.73
C ARG A 76 -3.70 -6.51 -14.67
N TRP A 77 -4.88 -6.70 -14.09
CA TRP A 77 -5.10 -7.73 -13.07
C TRP A 77 -4.99 -9.15 -13.64
N GLY A 78 -5.27 -9.32 -14.94
CA GLY A 78 -5.10 -10.59 -15.64
C GLY A 78 -3.63 -11.01 -15.81
N SER A 79 -2.68 -10.08 -15.66
CA SER A 79 -1.24 -10.34 -15.84
C SER A 79 -0.52 -10.88 -14.59
N LEU A 80 -1.15 -10.76 -13.41
CA LEU A 80 -0.62 -11.33 -12.17
C LEU A 80 -0.90 -12.83 -12.11
N GLN A 81 0.16 -13.63 -11.99
CA GLN A 81 0.04 -15.05 -11.66
C GLN A 81 -0.13 -15.29 -10.15
N VAL A 82 0.55 -14.47 -9.33
CA VAL A 82 0.52 -14.56 -7.87
C VAL A 82 0.51 -13.16 -7.28
N VAL A 83 -0.33 -12.97 -6.27
CA VAL A 83 -0.36 -11.77 -5.45
C VAL A 83 0.47 -12.00 -4.20
N THR A 84 1.45 -11.14 -3.93
CA THR A 84 2.22 -11.21 -2.69
C THR A 84 1.40 -10.71 -1.51
N ASP A 85 1.66 -11.27 -0.32
CA ASP A 85 0.99 -10.83 0.91
C ASP A 85 1.23 -9.36 1.24
N SER A 86 2.35 -8.80 0.77
CA SER A 86 2.64 -7.38 0.92
C SER A 86 1.58 -6.48 0.29
N TRP A 87 0.98 -6.87 -0.85
CA TRP A 87 -0.08 -6.06 -1.47
C TRP A 87 -1.27 -5.91 -0.52
N TRP A 88 -1.76 -7.01 0.04
CA TRP A 88 -2.91 -7.02 0.95
C TRP A 88 -2.70 -6.15 2.20
N GLN A 89 -1.46 -6.01 2.65
CA GLN A 89 -1.11 -5.24 3.84
C GLN A 89 -0.82 -3.77 3.54
N THR A 90 -0.08 -3.48 2.47
CA THR A 90 0.48 -2.14 2.20
C THR A 90 -0.21 -1.41 1.06
N GLY A 91 -1.07 -2.08 0.29
CA GLY A 91 -1.64 -1.50 -0.92
C GLY A 91 -0.59 -1.21 -2.00
N ARG A 92 0.55 -1.92 -2.00
CA ARG A 92 1.58 -1.82 -3.04
C ARG A 92 1.55 -3.05 -3.91
N VAL A 93 1.47 -2.87 -5.23
CA VAL A 93 1.48 -3.98 -6.18
C VAL A 93 2.27 -3.63 -7.43
N THR A 94 2.98 -4.60 -7.98
CA THR A 94 3.69 -4.47 -9.25
C THR A 94 2.95 -5.26 -10.31
N LEU A 95 2.46 -4.59 -11.35
CA LEU A 95 1.74 -5.21 -12.47
C LEU A 95 2.56 -5.08 -13.75
N TRP A 96 2.49 -6.08 -14.62
CA TRP A 96 3.17 -6.02 -15.90
C TRP A 96 2.33 -5.28 -16.92
N ARG A 97 2.97 -4.34 -17.61
CA ARG A 97 2.40 -3.62 -18.73
C ARG A 97 2.97 -4.11 -20.03
N ASP A 98 2.12 -4.72 -20.85
CA ASP A 98 2.44 -4.93 -22.26
C ASP A 98 2.60 -3.55 -22.93
N GLU A 99 3.80 -3.27 -23.42
CA GLU A 99 4.12 -2.01 -24.09
C GLU A 99 3.60 -1.99 -25.53
N GLY A 100 3.06 -3.11 -26.02
CA GLY A 100 2.43 -3.21 -27.32
C GLY A 100 3.45 -3.02 -28.44
N ASN A 101 3.97 -4.12 -28.99
CA ASN A 101 4.77 -4.01 -30.20
C ASN A 101 3.88 -3.49 -31.35
N ARG A 102 4.13 -2.26 -31.79
CA ARG A 102 3.61 -1.70 -33.07
C ARG A 102 4.25 -2.37 -34.29
N THR A 103 5.28 -3.19 -34.09
CA THR A 103 6.01 -3.87 -35.15
C THR A 103 6.01 -5.37 -34.87
N GLY A 104 5.47 -6.11 -35.83
CA GLY A 104 5.19 -7.55 -35.72
C GLY A 104 6.40 -8.44 -35.45
N HIS A 105 6.05 -9.68 -35.12
CA HIS A 105 6.86 -10.90 -35.05
C HIS A 105 7.60 -11.20 -33.73
N GLY A 106 7.23 -12.34 -33.13
CA GLY A 106 8.16 -13.28 -32.48
C GLY A 106 8.55 -13.04 -31.01
N TYR A 107 8.05 -13.90 -30.12
CA TYR A 107 8.73 -14.39 -28.90
C TYR A 107 9.33 -13.39 -27.89
N ARG A 108 8.60 -12.32 -27.54
CA ARG A 108 8.52 -11.66 -26.21
C ARG A 108 8.06 -10.23 -26.44
N ARG A 109 6.84 -9.91 -26.00
CA ARG A 109 6.40 -8.52 -26.00
C ARG A 109 7.22 -7.78 -24.94
N PRO A 110 7.76 -6.58 -25.21
CA PRO A 110 8.35 -5.77 -24.17
C PRO A 110 7.29 -5.54 -23.09
N THR A 111 7.62 -5.95 -21.86
CA THR A 111 6.77 -5.79 -20.69
C THR A 111 7.52 -4.94 -19.70
N SER A 112 6.87 -3.89 -19.22
CA SER A 112 7.41 -3.04 -18.17
C SER A 112 6.67 -3.28 -16.88
N ALA A 113 7.41 -3.41 -15.79
CA ALA A 113 6.82 -3.46 -14.46
C ALA A 113 6.30 -2.07 -14.11
N VAL A 114 5.05 -1.98 -13.69
CA VAL A 114 4.44 -0.77 -13.15
C VAL A 114 4.16 -1.01 -11.68
N GLU A 115 4.81 -0.26 -10.81
CA GLU A 115 4.51 -0.26 -9.40
C GLU A 115 3.39 0.73 -9.10
N TYR A 116 2.39 0.27 -8.37
CA TYR A 116 1.27 1.07 -7.89
C TYR A 116 1.31 1.15 -6.36
N PHE A 117 0.97 2.32 -5.83
CA PHE A 117 1.01 2.63 -4.40
C PHE A 117 -0.35 3.16 -3.92
N GLY A 118 -0.64 2.92 -2.65
CA GLY A 118 -1.88 3.40 -2.02
C GLY A 118 -3.12 2.77 -2.63
N MET A 119 -3.07 1.50 -3.06
CA MET A 119 -4.17 0.86 -3.78
C MET A 119 -5.49 0.88 -2.99
N ARG A 120 -6.56 1.32 -3.66
CA ARG A 120 -7.93 1.36 -3.15
C ARG A 120 -8.88 0.68 -4.13
N VAL A 121 -10.03 0.24 -3.63
CA VAL A 121 -11.11 -0.37 -4.40
C VAL A 121 -12.40 0.43 -4.29
N ASP A 122 -13.17 0.39 -5.37
CA ASP A 122 -14.48 1.03 -5.46
C ASP A 122 -15.46 0.46 -4.40
N PRO A 123 -16.06 1.32 -3.55
CA PRO A 123 -17.03 0.90 -2.53
C PRO A 123 -18.31 0.32 -3.13
N GLU A 124 -18.79 0.83 -4.26
CA GLU A 124 -20.00 0.32 -4.93
C GLU A 124 -19.79 -1.09 -5.44
N GLY A 125 -18.65 -1.35 -6.08
CA GLY A 125 -18.25 -2.69 -6.50
C GLY A 125 -18.17 -3.67 -5.32
N LEU A 126 -17.64 -3.21 -4.17
CA LEU A 126 -17.55 -4.03 -2.96
C LEU A 126 -18.93 -4.32 -2.34
N MET A 127 -19.83 -3.33 -2.33
CA MET A 127 -21.22 -3.50 -1.86
C MET A 127 -22.01 -4.51 -2.70
N LYS A 128 -21.90 -4.42 -4.03
CA LYS A 128 -22.62 -5.33 -4.96
C LYS A 128 -22.32 -6.80 -4.70
N PHE A 129 -21.10 -7.10 -4.25
CA PHE A 129 -20.68 -8.46 -3.97
C PHE A 129 -20.96 -8.89 -2.52
N THR A 130 -20.79 -8.00 -1.55
CA THR A 130 -21.02 -8.34 -0.13
C THR A 130 -22.50 -8.33 0.28
N GLY A 131 -23.35 -7.65 -0.49
CA GLY A 131 -24.77 -7.45 -0.17
C GLY A 131 -24.99 -6.60 1.09
N ARG A 132 -23.93 -6.01 1.66
CA ARG A 132 -23.99 -5.16 2.85
C ARG A 132 -23.67 -3.72 2.43
N PRO A 133 -24.41 -2.72 2.93
CA PRO A 133 -24.04 -1.33 2.72
C PRO A 133 -22.67 -1.10 3.37
N VAL A 134 -21.70 -0.65 2.55
CA VAL A 134 -20.41 -0.16 3.05
C VAL A 134 -20.70 1.17 3.73
N PRO A 135 -20.25 1.40 4.97
CA PRO A 135 -20.31 2.73 5.58
C PRO A 135 -19.51 3.72 4.72
N THR A 136 -20.21 4.53 3.92
CA THR A 136 -19.62 5.53 3.02
C THR A 136 -19.04 6.72 3.78
N THR A 137 -19.18 6.76 5.11
CA THR A 137 -18.51 7.72 5.99
C THR A 137 -17.03 7.37 6.14
N LEU A 138 -16.31 7.41 5.02
CA LEU A 138 -14.91 7.77 5.03
C LEU A 138 -14.84 9.25 5.45
N LYS A 139 -14.88 9.52 6.76
CA LYS A 139 -14.24 10.71 7.30
C LYS A 139 -12.85 10.73 6.66
N HIS A 140 -12.60 11.76 5.84
CA HIS A 140 -11.40 11.93 5.03
C HIS A 140 -10.20 11.18 5.61
N ALA A 141 -9.86 10.03 5.02
CA ALA A 141 -8.53 9.46 5.16
C ALA A 141 -7.60 10.29 4.28
N ALA A 142 -7.47 11.57 4.63
CA ALA A 142 -6.38 12.42 4.22
C ALA A 142 -5.14 11.84 4.87
N SER A 143 -4.28 11.20 4.06
CA SER A 143 -2.96 10.74 4.44
C SER A 143 -2.91 9.71 5.59
N ASP A 144 -2.22 8.59 5.37
CA ASP A 144 -1.66 7.77 6.46
C ASP A 144 -0.54 8.51 7.25
N LEU A 145 -0.56 9.84 7.27
CA LEU A 145 -0.21 10.62 8.45
C LEU A 145 -1.43 10.60 9.36
N ALA A 146 -1.66 9.48 10.06
CA ALA A 146 -2.45 9.52 11.27
C ALA A 146 -1.82 10.61 12.14
N SER A 147 -2.44 11.79 12.15
CA SER A 147 -2.06 12.86 13.04
C SER A 147 -2.12 12.22 14.42
N GLU A 148 -0.98 12.13 15.11
CA GLU A 148 -0.94 11.58 16.46
C GLU A 148 -1.65 12.50 17.47
N GLU A 149 -2.27 13.56 16.97
CA GLU A 149 -3.26 14.44 17.58
C GLU A 149 -4.48 13.64 18.07
N GLY A 150 -4.31 12.98 19.22
CA GLY A 150 -5.40 12.36 19.96
C GLY A 150 -5.00 11.11 20.75
N LYS A 151 -3.86 10.49 20.43
CA LYS A 151 -3.39 9.34 21.21
C LYS A 151 -2.68 9.80 22.47
N PRO A 152 -2.98 9.20 23.65
CA PRO A 152 -2.25 9.52 24.87
C PRO A 152 -0.77 9.18 24.67
N ARG A 153 0.07 10.14 25.06
CA ARG A 153 1.53 10.01 24.97
C ARG A 153 2.00 8.78 25.74
N ILE A 154 2.90 7.99 25.13
CA ILE A 154 3.56 6.90 25.86
C ILE A 154 4.42 7.48 26.98
N ARG A 155 4.39 6.85 28.16
CA ARG A 155 5.25 7.22 29.29
C ARG A 155 6.73 6.99 28.94
N ASP A 156 7.61 7.82 29.49
CA ASP A 156 9.05 7.78 29.18
C ASP A 156 9.73 6.49 29.71
N ASP A 157 9.27 5.96 30.84
CA ASP A 157 9.75 4.70 31.42
C ASP A 157 9.47 3.49 30.51
N TRP A 158 8.25 3.37 30.02
CA TRP A 158 7.87 2.28 29.11
C TRP A 158 8.62 2.34 27.78
N LEU A 159 8.88 3.55 27.29
CA LEU A 159 9.66 3.74 26.08
C LEU A 159 11.13 3.36 26.30
N ALA A 160 11.68 3.63 27.49
CA ALA A 160 13.04 3.22 27.85
C ALA A 160 13.17 1.69 28.01
N ASP A 161 12.20 1.03 28.66
CA ASP A 161 12.17 -0.43 28.81
C ASP A 161 12.09 -1.12 27.44
N TRP A 162 11.22 -0.61 26.57
CA TRP A 162 11.14 -1.08 25.19
C TRP A 162 12.47 -0.88 24.45
N ALA A 163 13.10 0.28 24.58
CA ALA A 163 14.36 0.57 23.88
C ALA A 163 15.50 -0.33 24.37
N ALA A 164 15.56 -0.65 25.67
CA ALA A 164 16.53 -1.60 26.22
C ALA A 164 16.37 -2.99 25.60
N LEU A 165 15.13 -3.47 25.47
CA LEU A 165 14.82 -4.74 24.81
C LEU A 165 15.14 -4.70 23.31
N PHE A 166 14.75 -3.61 22.63
CA PHE A 166 15.01 -3.41 21.21
C PHE A 166 16.51 -3.44 20.90
N ASN A 167 17.32 -2.69 21.65
CA ASN A 167 18.77 -2.62 21.44
C ASN A 167 19.46 -3.97 21.67
N LYS A 168 18.92 -4.81 22.57
CA LYS A 168 19.42 -6.17 22.80
C LYS A 168 19.11 -7.12 21.64
N LEU A 169 17.93 -6.99 21.04
CA LEU A 169 17.47 -7.83 19.94
C LEU A 169 17.98 -7.37 18.57
N TYR A 170 18.21 -6.08 18.41
CA TYR A 170 18.49 -5.42 17.14
C TYR A 170 19.63 -4.39 17.24
N PRO A 171 20.85 -4.81 17.64
CA PRO A 171 21.96 -3.90 17.92
C PRO A 171 22.42 -3.04 16.72
N ASP A 172 22.20 -3.53 15.49
CA ASP A 172 22.67 -2.88 14.26
C ASP A 172 21.59 -2.09 13.51
N LYS A 173 20.40 -1.92 14.09
CA LYS A 173 19.29 -1.22 13.44
C LYS A 173 19.31 0.28 13.68
N ASP A 174 18.88 1.03 12.67
CA ASP A 174 18.81 2.48 12.73
C ASP A 174 17.59 2.97 13.53
N ALA A 175 17.62 4.27 13.84
CA ALA A 175 16.56 4.93 14.61
C ALA A 175 15.20 4.91 13.89
N ASP A 176 15.17 4.82 12.55
CA ASP A 176 13.93 4.77 11.78
C ASP A 176 13.25 3.40 11.90
N PHE A 177 14.03 2.33 11.86
CA PHE A 177 13.56 0.98 12.12
C PHE A 177 13.07 0.84 13.57
N ALA A 178 13.84 1.37 14.52
CA ALA A 178 13.46 1.42 15.93
C ALA A 178 12.13 2.14 16.13
N TRP A 179 11.93 3.31 15.51
CA TRP A 179 10.69 4.06 15.59
C TRP A 179 9.48 3.28 15.05
N ARG A 180 9.62 2.55 13.93
CA ARG A 180 8.55 1.68 13.41
C ARG A 180 8.24 0.53 14.35
N SER A 181 9.26 -0.06 14.97
CA SER A 181 9.08 -1.13 15.97
C SER A 181 8.34 -0.63 17.21
N ALA A 182 8.69 0.56 17.73
CA ALA A 182 7.98 1.18 18.85
C ALA A 182 6.51 1.45 18.51
N LYS A 183 6.23 1.94 17.29
CA LYS A 183 4.84 2.13 16.82
C LYS A 183 4.06 0.83 16.74
N GLY A 184 4.70 -0.28 16.37
CA GLY A 184 4.07 -1.61 16.38
C GLY A 184 3.78 -2.13 17.79
N MET A 185 4.66 -1.85 18.75
CA MET A 185 4.51 -2.29 20.14
C MET A 185 3.44 -1.49 20.90
N PHE A 186 3.24 -0.23 20.54
CA PHE A 186 2.34 0.69 21.23
C PHE A 186 1.28 1.28 20.28
N PRO A 187 0.36 0.47 19.74
CA PRO A 187 -0.59 0.92 18.71
C PRO A 187 -1.55 2.01 19.21
N ASP A 188 -1.86 2.04 20.50
CA ASP A 188 -2.81 2.99 21.12
C ASP A 188 -2.14 4.23 21.74
N LYS A 189 -0.81 4.36 21.60
CA LYS A 189 -0.04 5.49 22.15
C LYS A 189 0.60 6.29 21.03
N SER A 190 0.92 7.55 21.32
CA SER A 190 1.75 8.36 20.43
C SER A 190 3.24 8.15 20.71
N VAL A 191 4.01 7.95 19.63
CA VAL A 191 5.46 7.66 19.66
C VAL A 191 6.16 8.57 18.65
N SER A 192 6.83 9.62 19.15
CA SER A 192 7.58 10.55 18.33
C SER A 192 8.98 10.02 18.01
N ARG A 193 9.47 10.33 16.79
CA ARG A 193 10.84 10.00 16.37
C ARG A 193 11.88 10.63 17.28
N ASP A 194 11.65 11.86 17.73
CA ASP A 194 12.59 12.60 18.57
C ASP A 194 12.82 11.95 19.94
N ARG A 195 11.83 11.21 20.45
CA ARG A 195 11.97 10.47 21.72
C ARG A 195 12.64 9.11 21.55
N VAL A 196 12.46 8.47 20.40
CA VAL A 196 13.12 7.18 20.10
C VAL A 196 14.59 7.37 19.73
N ARG A 197 14.90 8.41 18.95
CA ARG A 197 16.25 8.68 18.44
C ARG A 197 17.37 8.71 19.50
N PRO A 198 17.21 9.31 20.69
CA PRO A 198 18.25 9.30 21.72
C PRO A 198 18.39 7.94 22.45
N LEU A 199 17.39 7.06 22.36
CA LEU A 199 17.39 5.76 23.05
C LEU A 199 18.05 4.65 22.24
N VAL A 200 18.35 4.89 20.95
CA VAL A 200 18.97 3.93 20.04
C VAL A 200 20.43 4.30 19.83
N PRO A 201 21.39 3.38 19.98
CA PRO A 201 22.79 3.63 19.70
C PRO A 201 22.94 4.11 18.26
N ARG A 202 23.61 5.25 18.06
CA ARG A 202 23.99 5.65 16.71
C ARG A 202 24.97 4.62 16.17
N SER A 203 24.64 4.00 15.05
CA SER A 203 25.60 3.21 14.27
C SER A 203 26.85 4.08 14.05
N ARG A 204 27.96 3.69 14.68
CA ARG A 204 29.23 4.41 14.58
C ARG A 204 29.62 4.42 13.11
N GLY A 205 29.63 5.61 12.50
CA GLY A 205 29.98 5.79 11.10
C GLY A 205 31.29 5.08 10.76
N ARG A 206 31.26 4.36 9.64
CA ARG A 206 32.41 3.75 8.99
C ARG A 206 33.51 4.82 8.87
N PRO A 207 34.76 4.58 9.33
CA PRO A 207 35.81 5.58 9.23
C PRO A 207 36.02 5.96 7.77
N SER A 208 35.87 7.25 7.46
CA SER A 208 36.11 7.79 6.12
C SER A 208 37.61 7.65 5.82
N GLN A 209 37.95 6.81 4.85
CA GLN A 209 39.31 6.80 4.31
C GLN A 209 39.58 8.17 3.67
N LYS A 210 40.48 8.95 4.30
CA LYS A 210 41.14 10.08 3.64
C LYS A 210 41.97 9.52 2.48
N LYS A 211 41.67 9.98 1.27
CA LYS A 211 42.64 10.10 0.17
C LYS A 211 42.59 11.54 -0.30
#